data_AF-A0A0L8GJ35-F1
#
_entry.id   AF-A0A0L8GJ35-F1
#
_cell.length_a   1.000
_cell.length_b   1.000
_cell.length_c   1.000
_cell.angle_alpha   90.00
_cell.angle_beta   90.00
_cell.angle_gamma   90.00
#
_symmetry.space_group_name_H-M   'P 1'
#
loop_
_entity.id
_entity.type
_entity.pdbx_description
1 polymer ?
#
loop_
_entity_poly.entity_id
_entity_poly.type
_entity_poly.pdbx_seq_one_letter_code
_entity_poly.pdbx_strand_id
1 'polypeptide(L)'
;CGLRLYTRNSLQHLVDAMDSHENFKIKDFWRNFTIATSLPVIHAALKDVKTETLIACWKKVWPKCVQGYEGFSPEDIQYEAINNAVKLVNNLVDAHSETLTDEGLLELMKSSNKEEQEAPDPEEEENEVGLTIERLSDLLRTAKELQRKAEAWDPYIVRSLQFKNAIGAAMQTYKTLLTTMKKQRQQIPITTFLRATKKALHEDTTSPKTPEEETSPEKL
;
A
#
# COMPACT_ATOMS: atom_id res chain seq x y z
N CYS A 1 -37.83 2.28 3.58
CA CYS A 1 -36.71 1.75 2.76
C CYS A 1 -35.40 1.69 3.54
N GLY A 2 -34.94 2.77 4.18
CA GLY A 2 -33.69 2.76 4.95
C GLY A 2 -33.62 1.69 6.05
N LEU A 3 -34.67 1.56 6.88
CA LEU A 3 -34.71 0.52 7.92
C LEU A 3 -34.58 -0.91 7.35
N ARG A 4 -35.26 -1.18 6.22
CA ARG A 4 -35.19 -2.50 5.55
C ARG A 4 -33.76 -2.80 5.07
N LEU A 5 -33.08 -1.82 4.50
CA LEU A 5 -31.69 -1.96 4.04
C LEU A 5 -30.73 -2.13 5.22
N TYR A 6 -30.92 -1.35 6.28
CA TYR A 6 -30.15 -1.49 7.52
C TYR A 6 -30.30 -2.90 8.13
N THR A 7 -31.53 -3.40 8.26
CA THR A 7 -31.79 -4.76 8.76
C THR A 7 -31.16 -5.81 7.86
N ARG A 8 -31.30 -5.69 6.53
CA ARG A 8 -30.68 -6.61 5.58
C ARG A 8 -29.16 -6.65 5.75
N ASN A 9 -28.52 -5.48 5.79
CA ASN A 9 -27.07 -5.37 5.87
C ASN A 9 -26.54 -5.83 7.24
N SER A 10 -27.31 -5.63 8.32
CA SER A 10 -26.99 -6.15 9.66
C SER A 10 -27.05 -7.68 9.69
N LEU A 11 -28.06 -8.27 9.05
CA LEU A 11 -28.18 -9.72 8.92
C LEU A 11 -27.10 -10.30 8.01
N GLN A 12 -26.69 -9.59 6.96
CA GLN A 12 -25.56 -10.02 6.13
C GLN A 12 -24.27 -10.06 6.95
N HIS A 13 -23.98 -9.02 7.75
CA HIS A 13 -22.86 -9.00 8.68
C HIS A 13 -22.88 -10.18 9.67
N LEU A 14 -24.07 -10.59 10.11
CA LEU A 14 -24.24 -11.77 10.97
C LEU A 14 -23.91 -13.07 10.23
N VAL A 15 -24.39 -13.22 8.99
CA VAL A 15 -24.11 -14.38 8.13
C VAL A 15 -22.62 -14.49 7.85
N ASP A 16 -21.99 -13.39 7.43
CA ASP A 16 -20.55 -13.34 7.14
C ASP A 16 -19.72 -13.70 8.38
N ALA A 17 -20.15 -13.26 9.57
CA ALA A 17 -19.50 -13.61 10.83
C ALA A 17 -19.68 -15.09 11.20
N MET A 18 -20.82 -15.69 10.86
CA MET A 18 -21.10 -17.12 11.06
C MET A 18 -20.23 -17.98 10.14
N ASP A 19 -20.10 -17.61 8.87
CA ASP A 19 -19.30 -18.33 7.88
C ASP A 19 -17.78 -18.24 8.16
N SER A 20 -17.35 -17.18 8.87
CA SER A 20 -15.93 -16.95 9.18
C SER A 20 -15.45 -17.62 10.47
N HIS A 21 -16.33 -18.12 11.34
CA HIS A 21 -15.95 -18.64 12.67
C HIS A 21 -16.60 -20.00 12.96
N GLU A 22 -15.78 -21.06 13.05
CA GLU A 22 -16.23 -22.44 13.28
C GLU A 22 -16.99 -22.62 14.63
N ASN A 23 -16.72 -21.78 15.62
CA ASN A 23 -17.40 -21.76 16.94
C ASN A 23 -18.27 -20.51 17.14
N PHE A 24 -18.95 -20.06 16.09
CA PHE A 24 -19.77 -18.85 16.13
C PHE A 24 -20.88 -18.91 17.19
N LYS A 25 -21.04 -17.83 17.96
CA LYS A 25 -22.10 -17.66 18.96
C LYS A 25 -22.90 -16.39 18.69
N ILE A 26 -24.17 -16.57 18.32
CA ILE A 26 -25.08 -15.47 17.99
C ILE A 26 -25.25 -14.46 19.14
N LYS A 27 -25.25 -14.93 20.39
CA LYS A 27 -25.39 -14.07 21.57
C LYS A 27 -24.18 -13.16 21.76
N ASP A 28 -22.98 -13.68 21.50
CA ASP A 28 -21.74 -12.91 21.63
C ASP A 28 -21.60 -11.91 20.50
N PHE A 29 -22.03 -12.27 19.28
CA PHE A 29 -22.11 -11.34 18.16
C PHE A 29 -22.96 -10.11 18.50
N TRP A 30 -24.20 -10.30 18.93
CA TRP A 30 -25.08 -9.18 19.27
C TRP A 30 -24.59 -8.37 20.48
N ARG A 31 -23.96 -9.04 21.46
CA ARG A 31 -23.37 -8.36 22.62
C ARG A 31 -22.20 -7.45 22.23
N ASN A 32 -21.47 -7.81 21.17
CA ASN A 32 -20.34 -7.06 20.63
C ASN A 32 -20.75 -6.11 19.47
N PHE A 33 -22.03 -6.10 19.08
CA PHE A 33 -22.54 -5.21 18.04
C PHE A 33 -22.79 -3.81 18.62
N THR A 34 -21.69 -3.05 18.71
CA THR A 34 -21.65 -1.68 19.22
C THR A 34 -22.12 -0.64 18.19
N ILE A 35 -22.26 0.61 18.65
CA ILE A 35 -22.50 1.76 17.76
C ILE A 35 -21.41 1.82 16.67
N ALA A 36 -20.14 1.63 17.03
CA ALA A 36 -19.03 1.65 16.08
C ALA A 36 -19.18 0.59 14.97
N THR A 37 -19.57 -0.64 15.32
CA THR A 37 -19.81 -1.70 14.33
C THR A 37 -21.08 -1.47 13.50
N SER A 38 -22.04 -0.70 14.01
CA SER A 38 -23.25 -0.35 13.26
C SER A 38 -23.02 0.74 12.22
N LEU A 39 -22.00 1.60 12.39
CA LEU A 39 -21.74 2.73 11.49
C LEU A 39 -21.49 2.31 10.03
N PRO A 40 -20.65 1.31 9.72
CA PRO A 40 -20.49 0.82 8.34
C PRO A 40 -21.79 0.29 7.75
N VAL A 41 -22.61 -0.39 8.56
CA VAL A 41 -23.90 -0.96 8.14
C VAL A 41 -24.91 0.14 7.80
N ILE A 42 -24.96 1.20 8.62
CA ILE A 42 -25.78 2.39 8.37
C ILE A 42 -25.28 3.11 7.11
N HIS A 43 -23.97 3.30 6.98
CA HIS A 43 -23.39 3.97 5.82
C HIS A 43 -23.71 3.22 4.51
N ALA A 44 -23.53 1.89 4.49
CA ALA A 44 -23.89 1.07 3.35
C ALA A 44 -25.40 1.14 3.04
N ALA A 45 -26.24 1.08 4.07
CA ALA A 45 -27.68 1.21 3.89
C ALA A 45 -28.07 2.58 3.31
N LEU A 46 -27.45 3.67 3.78
CA LEU A 46 -27.70 5.02 3.26
C LEU A 46 -27.25 5.18 1.81
N LYS A 47 -26.10 4.60 1.43
CA LYS A 47 -25.62 4.60 0.05
C LYS A 47 -26.58 3.91 -0.91
N ASP A 48 -27.26 2.86 -0.45
CA ASP A 48 -28.23 2.09 -1.23
C ASP A 48 -29.64 2.75 -1.26
N VAL A 49 -29.88 3.75 -0.42
CA VAL A 49 -31.15 4.49 -0.45
C VAL A 49 -31.14 5.46 -1.62
N LYS A 50 -32.11 5.28 -2.51
CA LYS A 50 -32.37 6.21 -3.61
C LYS A 50 -32.69 7.62 -3.11
N THR A 51 -32.11 8.63 -3.74
CA THR A 51 -32.31 10.05 -3.41
C THR A 51 -33.79 10.44 -3.47
N GLU A 52 -34.56 9.92 -4.43
CA GLU A 52 -36.00 10.17 -4.54
C GLU A 52 -36.76 9.64 -3.32
N THR A 53 -36.30 8.55 -2.72
CA THR A 53 -36.89 7.98 -1.51
C THR A 53 -36.58 8.83 -0.27
N LEU A 54 -35.36 9.38 -0.19
CA LEU A 54 -34.99 10.35 0.86
C LEU A 54 -35.82 11.62 0.73
N ILE A 55 -35.87 12.20 -0.48
CA ILE A 55 -36.68 13.37 -0.82
C ILE A 55 -38.14 13.12 -0.44
N ALA A 56 -38.73 11.98 -0.82
CA ALA A 56 -40.12 11.68 -0.49
C ALA A 56 -40.38 11.50 1.01
N CYS A 57 -39.44 10.90 1.77
CA CYS A 57 -39.54 10.80 3.24
C CYS A 57 -39.43 12.18 3.90
N TRP A 58 -38.42 12.96 3.54
CA TRP A 58 -38.19 14.29 4.08
C TRP A 58 -39.29 15.27 3.68
N LYS A 59 -39.89 15.13 2.50
CA LYS A 59 -41.02 15.96 2.08
C LYS A 59 -42.24 15.81 2.99
N LYS A 60 -42.43 14.66 3.63
CA LYS A 60 -43.52 14.43 4.59
C LYS A 60 -43.25 15.06 5.96
N VAL A 61 -41.99 15.09 6.37
CA VAL A 61 -41.56 15.58 7.70
C VAL A 61 -41.27 17.07 7.66
N TRP A 62 -40.67 17.54 6.58
CA TRP A 62 -40.22 18.90 6.38
C TRP A 62 -40.31 19.33 4.90
N PRO A 63 -41.53 19.67 4.42
CA PRO A 63 -41.76 19.99 3.01
C PRO A 63 -40.92 21.15 2.47
N LYS A 64 -40.64 22.16 3.32
CA LYS A 64 -39.97 23.41 2.95
C LYS A 64 -38.49 23.25 2.58
N CYS A 65 -37.78 22.25 3.11
CA CYS A 65 -36.38 21.97 2.74
C CYS A 65 -36.27 21.15 1.47
N VAL A 66 -37.38 20.54 1.02
CA VAL A 66 -37.37 19.64 -0.13
C VAL A 66 -37.95 20.31 -1.38
N GLN A 67 -38.74 21.37 -1.23
CA GLN A 67 -39.19 22.20 -2.35
C GLN A 67 -38.11 23.22 -2.72
N GLY A 68 -37.58 23.14 -3.94
CA GLY A 68 -36.62 24.12 -4.47
C GLY A 68 -35.15 23.84 -4.14
N TYR A 69 -34.81 22.67 -3.60
CA TYR A 69 -33.41 22.28 -3.44
C TYR A 69 -32.85 21.85 -4.80
N GLU A 70 -32.15 22.76 -5.49
CA GLU A 70 -31.43 22.49 -6.75
C GLU A 70 -30.11 21.74 -6.52
N GLY A 71 -29.78 21.41 -5.27
CA GLY A 71 -28.44 20.99 -4.88
C GLY A 71 -27.53 22.19 -4.68
N PHE A 72 -26.28 21.92 -4.31
CA PHE A 72 -25.23 22.93 -4.42
C PHE A 72 -24.72 22.90 -5.85
N SER A 73 -24.61 24.07 -6.50
CA SER A 73 -23.96 24.11 -7.81
C SER A 73 -22.47 23.77 -7.64
N PRO A 74 -21.83 23.18 -8.67
CA PRO A 74 -20.38 22.98 -8.66
C PRO A 74 -19.60 24.26 -8.32
N GLU A 75 -20.10 25.42 -8.76
CA GLU A 75 -19.55 26.73 -8.48
C GLU A 75 -19.70 27.12 -7.01
N ASP A 76 -20.82 26.81 -6.35
CA ASP A 76 -21.02 27.05 -4.91
C ASP A 76 -20.02 26.23 -4.08
N ILE A 77 -19.84 24.96 -4.44
CA ILE A 77 -18.90 24.05 -3.78
C ILE A 77 -17.45 24.54 -3.97
N GLN A 78 -17.10 24.97 -5.20
CA GLN A 78 -15.78 25.51 -5.50
C GLN A 78 -15.52 26.82 -4.74
N TYR A 79 -16.51 27.72 -4.70
CA TYR A 79 -16.41 28.98 -3.97
C TYR A 79 -16.18 28.75 -2.47
N GLU A 80 -16.96 27.85 -1.85
CA GLU A 80 -16.82 27.47 -0.45
C GLU A 80 -15.45 26.82 -0.17
N ALA A 81 -15.00 25.92 -1.06
CA ALA A 81 -13.70 25.26 -0.95
C ALA A 81 -12.53 26.24 -1.06
N ILE A 82 -12.59 27.18 -2.02
CA ILE A 82 -11.59 28.24 -2.19
C ILE A 82 -11.55 29.14 -0.97
N ASN A 83 -12.71 29.59 -0.47
CA ASN A 83 -12.77 30.43 0.73
C ASN A 83 -12.19 29.75 1.96
N ASN A 84 -12.47 28.46 2.14
CA ASN A 84 -11.91 27.69 3.25
C ASN A 84 -10.39 27.49 3.10
N ALA A 85 -9.90 27.26 1.88
CA ALA A 85 -8.46 27.18 1.61
C ALA A 85 -7.75 28.53 1.89
N VAL A 86 -8.32 29.65 1.44
CA VAL A 86 -7.80 30.99 1.71
C VAL A 86 -7.76 31.27 3.22
N LYS A 87 -8.83 30.96 3.95
CA LYS A 87 -8.86 31.09 5.42
C LYS A 87 -7.78 30.26 6.10
N LEU A 88 -7.56 29.03 5.63
CA LEU A 88 -6.51 28.15 6.18
C LEU A 88 -5.11 28.73 5.94
N VAL A 89 -4.85 29.22 4.72
CA VAL A 89 -3.57 29.87 4.36
C VAL A 89 -3.35 31.13 5.20
N ASN A 90 -4.36 31.99 5.33
CA ASN A 90 -4.24 33.21 6.15
C ASN A 90 -3.96 32.88 7.61
N ASN A 91 -4.66 31.90 8.20
CA ASN A 91 -4.39 31.45 9.56
C ASN A 91 -2.97 30.88 9.73
N LEU A 92 -2.44 30.19 8.70
CA LEU A 92 -1.08 29.64 8.72
C LEU A 92 -0.02 30.73 8.61
N VAL A 93 -0.24 31.73 7.75
CA VAL A 93 0.64 32.89 7.58
C VAL A 93 0.66 33.73 8.86
N ASP A 94 -0.50 33.97 9.47
CA ASP A 94 -0.59 34.69 10.75
C ASP A 94 0.12 33.92 11.87
N ALA A 95 -0.07 32.59 11.94
CA ALA A 95 0.58 31.74 12.92
C ALA A 95 2.11 31.62 12.76
N HIS A 96 2.63 31.89 11.55
CA HIS A 96 4.07 31.85 11.23
C HIS A 96 4.67 33.22 10.90
N SER A 97 4.02 34.30 11.32
CA SER A 97 4.51 35.68 11.12
C SER A 97 5.72 36.06 11.99
N GLU A 98 6.36 35.09 12.67
CA GLU A 98 7.65 35.30 13.32
C GLU A 98 8.70 35.70 12.27
N THR A 99 9.27 36.88 12.46
CA THR A 99 10.33 37.42 11.63
C THR A 99 11.55 36.51 11.78
N LEU A 100 11.87 35.75 10.72
CA LEU A 100 13.17 35.11 10.55
C LEU A 100 14.25 36.18 10.79
N THR A 101 14.86 36.11 11.96
CA THR A 101 15.89 37.07 12.38
C THR A 101 17.19 36.70 11.66
N ASP A 102 17.99 37.69 11.29
CA ASP A 102 19.20 37.51 10.47
C ASP A 102 20.20 36.47 11.05
N GLU A 103 20.13 36.20 12.36
CA GLU A 103 20.85 35.11 13.05
C GLU A 103 20.55 33.70 12.51
N GLY A 104 19.29 33.39 12.16
CA GLY A 104 18.90 32.06 11.67
C GLY A 104 19.37 31.77 10.24
N LEU A 105 19.59 32.83 9.45
CA LEU A 105 20.10 32.76 8.08
C LEU A 105 21.62 32.52 8.09
N LEU A 106 22.32 33.04 9.11
CA LEU A 106 23.76 32.88 9.30
C LEU A 106 24.12 31.44 9.73
N GLU A 107 23.26 30.77 10.49
CA GLU A 107 23.44 29.34 10.84
C GLU A 107 23.37 28.41 9.62
N LEU A 108 22.43 28.64 8.70
CA LEU A 108 22.29 27.87 7.46
C LEU A 108 23.48 28.02 6.52
N MET A 109 24.05 29.23 6.44
CA MET A 109 25.23 29.50 5.62
C MET A 109 26.50 28.84 6.20
N LYS A 110 26.58 28.72 7.54
CA LYS A 110 27.73 28.11 8.23
C LYS A 110 27.74 26.58 8.12
N SER A 111 26.58 25.94 7.98
CA SER A 111 26.48 24.49 7.71
C SER A 111 26.81 24.10 6.26
N SER A 112 26.85 25.05 5.32
CA SER A 112 27.06 24.76 3.90
C SER A 112 28.53 24.76 3.46
N ASN A 113 29.48 25.14 4.32
CA ASN A 113 30.88 25.35 3.92
C ASN A 113 31.87 24.39 4.59
N LYS A 114 31.53 23.10 4.61
CA LYS A 114 32.46 22.06 5.05
C LYS A 114 32.25 20.81 4.21
N GLU A 115 32.83 20.81 3.01
CA GLU A 115 33.44 19.67 2.31
C GLU A 115 33.63 20.02 0.83
N GLU A 116 34.70 20.74 0.53
CA GLU A 116 35.32 20.72 -0.80
C GLU A 116 36.82 20.52 -0.62
N GLN A 117 37.30 19.33 -1.02
CA GLN A 117 38.65 19.12 -1.54
C GLN A 117 38.63 17.92 -2.51
N GLU A 118 38.89 18.25 -3.77
CA GLU A 118 39.23 17.49 -4.99
C GLU A 118 40.30 16.38 -4.78
N ALA A 119 40.54 15.33 -5.59
CA ALA A 119 40.00 14.70 -6.82
C ALA A 119 40.79 13.34 -7.00
N PRO A 120 40.89 12.70 -8.20
CA PRO A 120 40.03 11.62 -8.73
C PRO A 120 40.75 10.25 -8.97
N ASP A 121 39.95 9.24 -9.38
CA ASP A 121 40.27 7.98 -10.14
C ASP A 121 40.29 6.63 -9.37
N PRO A 122 39.94 5.49 -10.00
CA PRO A 122 38.75 5.10 -10.76
C PRO A 122 37.94 4.02 -10.00
N GLU A 123 36.82 3.60 -10.59
CA GLU A 123 35.88 2.57 -10.10
C GLU A 123 34.78 3.16 -9.21
N GLU A 124 33.98 4.03 -9.81
CA GLU A 124 32.56 4.09 -9.47
C GLU A 124 31.94 2.71 -9.75
N GLU A 125 32.06 1.79 -8.80
CA GLU A 125 30.96 0.86 -8.57
C GLU A 125 29.74 1.74 -8.33
N GLU A 126 28.83 1.81 -9.32
CA GLU A 126 27.54 2.46 -9.21
C GLU A 126 26.92 2.06 -7.87
N ASN A 127 26.99 2.96 -6.88
CA ASN A 127 26.32 2.76 -5.61
C ASN A 127 24.86 2.51 -5.95
N GLU A 128 24.38 1.30 -5.70
CA GLU A 128 23.02 0.82 -6.00
C GLU A 128 22.00 1.61 -5.14
N VAL A 129 21.77 2.88 -5.48
CA VAL A 129 20.71 3.73 -4.91
C VAL A 129 19.40 3.38 -5.63
N GLY A 130 19.04 2.09 -5.59
CA GLY A 130 17.84 1.53 -6.20
C GLY A 130 16.82 1.02 -5.19
N LEU A 131 15.65 0.64 -5.70
CA LEU A 131 14.61 -0.07 -4.96
C LEU A 131 15.01 -1.54 -4.74
N THR A 132 15.83 -1.81 -3.72
CA THR A 132 16.21 -3.19 -3.35
C THR A 132 15.05 -3.92 -2.65
N ILE A 133 15.15 -5.26 -2.57
CA ILE A 133 14.17 -6.10 -1.86
C ILE A 133 14.05 -5.69 -0.38
N GLU A 134 15.18 -5.35 0.24
CA GLU A 134 15.29 -4.92 1.63
C GLU A 134 14.62 -3.56 1.81
N ARG A 135 14.94 -2.58 0.96
CA ARG A 135 14.34 -1.23 0.98
C ARG A 135 12.83 -1.27 0.72
N LEU A 136 12.37 -2.10 -0.21
CA LEU A 136 10.94 -2.33 -0.46
C LEU A 136 10.23 -2.96 0.74
N SER A 137 10.88 -3.93 1.39
CA SER A 137 10.34 -4.57 2.59
C SER A 137 10.23 -3.57 3.73
N ASP A 138 11.22 -2.69 3.88
CA ASP A 138 11.22 -1.63 4.88
C ASP A 138 10.16 -0.57 4.60
N LEU A 139 10.03 -0.10 3.35
CA LEU A 139 8.98 0.83 2.93
C LEU A 139 7.59 0.31 3.28
N LEU A 140 7.31 -0.96 2.97
CA LEU A 140 6.03 -1.59 3.27
C LEU A 140 5.79 -1.78 4.76
N ARG A 141 6.84 -2.04 5.54
CA ARG A 141 6.78 -2.13 7.01
C ARG A 141 6.43 -0.77 7.61
N THR A 142 7.13 0.28 7.21
CA THR A 142 6.92 1.65 7.69
C THR A 142 5.53 2.14 7.33
N ALA A 143 5.03 1.85 6.12
CA ALA A 143 3.67 2.18 5.72
C ALA A 143 2.61 1.49 6.60
N LYS A 144 2.81 0.21 6.94
CA LYS A 144 1.90 -0.50 7.87
C LYS A 144 1.93 0.09 9.27
N GLU A 145 3.09 0.51 9.75
CA GLU A 145 3.20 1.14 11.06
C GLU A 145 2.50 2.49 11.09
N LEU A 146 2.65 3.29 10.03
CA LEU A 146 1.94 4.55 9.86
C LEU A 146 0.41 4.35 9.85
N GLN A 147 -0.08 3.33 9.15
CA GLN A 147 -1.50 2.96 9.15
C GLN A 147 -2.01 2.64 10.56
N ARG A 148 -1.26 1.84 11.33
CA ARG A 148 -1.63 1.49 12.72
C ARG A 148 -1.66 2.70 13.63
N LYS A 149 -0.66 3.60 13.52
CA LYS A 149 -0.61 4.84 14.30
C LYS A 149 -1.81 5.74 13.97
N ALA A 150 -2.16 5.88 12.70
CA ALA A 150 -3.34 6.64 12.29
C ALA A 150 -4.64 6.06 12.88
N GLU A 151 -4.81 4.74 12.87
CA GLU A 151 -5.98 4.08 13.50
C GLU A 151 -6.02 4.25 15.02
N ALA A 152 -4.85 4.24 15.68
CA ALA A 152 -4.76 4.33 17.14
C ALA A 152 -4.90 5.77 17.67
N TRP A 153 -4.40 6.76 16.94
CA TRP A 153 -4.31 8.15 17.42
C TRP A 153 -5.42 9.05 16.90
N ASP A 154 -6.02 8.76 15.75
CA ASP A 154 -7.09 9.60 15.20
C ASP A 154 -8.44 9.25 15.86
N PRO A 155 -9.05 10.16 16.62
CA PRO A 155 -10.34 9.92 17.24
C PRO A 155 -11.49 9.77 16.22
N TYR A 156 -11.28 10.18 14.96
CA TYR A 156 -12.27 10.10 13.89
C TYR A 156 -12.04 8.86 13.01
N ILE A 157 -12.78 7.79 13.29
CA ILE A 157 -12.64 6.48 12.63
C ILE A 157 -12.79 6.53 11.09
N VAL A 158 -13.67 7.39 10.57
CA VAL A 158 -13.91 7.50 9.12
C VAL A 158 -12.67 8.07 8.42
N ARG A 159 -12.09 9.12 9.01
CA ARG A 159 -10.89 9.77 8.46
C ARG A 159 -9.67 8.86 8.56
N SER A 160 -9.50 8.18 9.70
CA SER A 160 -8.39 7.24 9.89
C SER A 160 -8.48 6.05 8.93
N LEU A 161 -9.69 5.54 8.69
CA LEU A 161 -9.93 4.47 7.72
C LEU A 161 -9.72 4.92 6.27
N GLN A 162 -10.14 6.14 5.91
CA GLN A 162 -9.86 6.73 4.60
C GLN A 162 -8.35 6.84 4.36
N PHE A 163 -7.60 7.37 5.33
CA PHE A 163 -6.14 7.48 5.27
C PHE A 163 -5.48 6.10 5.15
N LYS A 164 -5.88 5.13 5.99
CA LYS A 164 -5.40 3.75 5.93
C LYS A 164 -5.58 3.16 4.54
N ASN A 165 -6.78 3.29 3.97
CA ASN A 165 -7.11 2.74 2.65
C ASN A 165 -6.31 3.42 1.53
N ALA A 166 -6.13 4.73 1.59
CA ALA A 166 -5.33 5.49 0.62
C ALA A 166 -3.86 5.02 0.60
N ILE A 167 -3.21 4.92 1.77
CA ILE A 167 -1.86 4.36 1.89
C ILE A 167 -1.83 2.91 1.39
N GLY A 168 -2.84 2.11 1.74
CA GLY A 168 -2.93 0.72 1.32
C GLY A 168 -3.03 0.54 -0.20
N ALA A 169 -3.73 1.45 -0.88
CA ALA A 169 -3.84 1.50 -2.33
C ALA A 169 -2.53 1.94 -2.98
N ALA A 170 -1.93 3.04 -2.50
CA ALA A 170 -0.64 3.53 -3.01
C ALA A 170 0.48 2.48 -2.89
N MET A 171 0.48 1.69 -1.80
CA MET A 171 1.49 0.66 -1.56
C MET A 171 1.33 -0.61 -2.42
N GLN A 172 0.24 -0.78 -3.18
CA GLN A 172 0.05 -1.99 -4.00
C GLN A 172 1.12 -2.13 -5.08
N THR A 173 1.51 -1.03 -5.72
CA THR A 173 2.55 -1.02 -6.76
C THR A 173 3.86 -1.60 -6.22
N TYR A 174 4.25 -1.20 -5.01
CA TYR A 174 5.46 -1.69 -4.35
C TYR A 174 5.34 -3.14 -3.86
N LYS A 175 4.16 -3.60 -3.43
CA LYS A 175 3.92 -5.02 -3.08
C LYS A 175 4.09 -5.93 -4.29
N THR A 176 3.53 -5.53 -5.43
CA THR A 176 3.65 -6.28 -6.68
C THR A 176 5.11 -6.33 -7.11
N LEU A 177 5.81 -5.21 -7.10
CA LEU A 177 7.24 -5.15 -7.43
C LEU A 177 8.08 -6.06 -6.54
N LEU A 178 7.90 -6.00 -5.21
CA LEU A 178 8.59 -6.87 -4.26
C LEU A 178 8.33 -8.36 -4.54
N THR A 179 7.09 -8.71 -4.89
CA THR A 179 6.72 -10.10 -5.23
C THR A 179 7.42 -10.55 -6.51
N THR A 180 7.49 -9.70 -7.52
CA THR A 180 8.18 -9.97 -8.79
C THR A 180 9.69 -10.17 -8.57
N MET A 181 10.34 -9.30 -7.81
CA MET A 181 11.78 -9.41 -7.52
C MET A 181 12.11 -10.68 -6.74
N LYS A 182 11.26 -11.06 -5.75
CA LYS A 182 11.44 -12.32 -5.02
C LYS A 182 11.30 -13.54 -5.92
N LYS A 183 10.33 -13.54 -6.85
CA LYS A 183 10.16 -14.63 -7.83
C LYS A 183 11.35 -14.73 -8.77
N GLN A 184 11.86 -13.61 -9.28
CA GLN A 184 13.03 -13.60 -10.16
C GLN A 184 14.27 -14.16 -9.46
N ARG A 185 14.50 -13.81 -8.18
CA ARG A 185 15.60 -14.38 -7.38
C ARG A 185 15.46 -15.89 -7.16
N GLN A 186 14.25 -16.42 -7.14
CA GLN A 186 13.97 -17.84 -6.97
C GLN A 186 14.06 -18.63 -8.30
N GLN A 187 14.07 -17.95 -9.45
CA GLN A 187 14.23 -18.62 -10.74
C GLN A 187 15.70 -18.96 -10.96
N ILE A 188 16.00 -20.25 -11.09
CA ILE A 188 17.33 -20.73 -11.47
C ILE A 188 17.54 -20.40 -12.95
N PRO A 189 18.62 -19.69 -13.34
CA PRO A 189 18.91 -19.43 -14.74
C PRO A 189 19.00 -20.74 -15.55
N ILE A 190 18.40 -20.78 -16.74
CA ILE A 190 18.48 -21.92 -17.67
C ILE A 190 19.95 -22.33 -17.95
N THR A 191 20.88 -21.36 -17.88
CA THR A 191 22.33 -21.58 -18.04
C THR A 191 22.91 -22.57 -17.02
N THR A 192 22.26 -22.75 -15.87
CA THR A 192 22.64 -23.75 -14.86
C THR A 192 22.42 -25.17 -15.37
N PHE A 193 21.36 -25.41 -16.14
CA PHE A 193 21.07 -26.70 -16.76
C PHE A 193 21.97 -26.97 -17.98
N LEU A 194 22.29 -25.94 -18.77
CA LEU A 194 23.15 -26.07 -19.96
C LEU A 194 24.62 -26.41 -19.61
N ARG A 195 25.08 -26.10 -18.38
CA ARG A 195 26.44 -26.43 -17.93
C ARG A 195 26.61 -27.92 -17.59
N ALA A 196 25.55 -28.59 -17.12
CA ALA A 196 25.59 -30.01 -16.82
C ALA A 196 25.87 -30.87 -18.07
N THR A 197 25.35 -30.45 -19.22
CA THR A 197 25.52 -31.17 -20.49
C THR A 197 26.92 -31.05 -21.09
N LYS A 198 27.65 -29.96 -20.81
CA LYS A 198 29.05 -29.83 -21.26
C LYS A 198 30.02 -30.73 -20.48
N LYS A 199 29.68 -31.08 -19.23
CA LYS A 199 30.52 -31.99 -18.42
C LYS A 199 30.40 -33.44 -18.88
N ALA A 200 29.26 -33.83 -19.48
CA ALA A 200 29.04 -35.16 -20.04
C ALA A 200 29.66 -35.37 -21.44
N LEU A 201 30.12 -34.31 -22.12
CA LEU A 201 30.67 -34.42 -23.48
C LEU A 201 32.22 -34.49 -23.53
N HIS A 202 32.91 -34.35 -22.40
CA HIS A 202 34.38 -34.27 -22.37
C HIS A 202 35.07 -35.51 -21.76
N GLU A 203 34.31 -36.55 -21.38
CA GLU A 203 34.86 -37.80 -20.83
C GLU A 203 35.11 -38.90 -21.89
N ASP A 204 34.76 -38.67 -23.16
CA ASP A 204 34.87 -39.69 -24.21
C ASP A 204 35.78 -39.24 -25.37
N THR A 205 37.02 -38.87 -25.06
CA THR A 205 38.12 -38.88 -26.06
C THR A 205 39.44 -39.14 -25.35
N THR A 206 39.76 -40.41 -25.09
CA THR A 206 41.15 -40.85 -25.00
C THR A 206 41.30 -42.17 -25.74
N SER A 207 42.07 -42.09 -26.82
CA SER A 207 42.40 -43.16 -27.77
C SER A 207 43.07 -44.38 -27.09
N PRO A 208 42.84 -45.62 -27.55
CA PRO A 208 43.62 -46.77 -27.10
C PRO A 208 44.97 -46.85 -27.82
N LYS A 209 46.06 -47.02 -27.05
CA LYS A 209 47.40 -47.35 -27.54
C LYS A 209 47.47 -48.81 -28.00
N THR A 210 48.10 -49.03 -29.15
CA THR A 210 48.64 -50.31 -29.65
C THR A 210 49.74 -50.86 -28.74
N PRO A 211 49.91 -52.19 -28.68
CA PRO A 211 51.26 -52.77 -28.67
C PRO A 211 51.47 -53.91 -29.69
N GLU A 212 52.46 -53.73 -30.57
CA GLU A 212 53.33 -54.75 -31.19
C GLU A 212 54.31 -55.28 -30.12
N GLU A 213 55.00 -56.43 -30.18
CA GLU A 213 54.99 -57.69 -30.93
C GLU A 213 56.01 -58.62 -30.23
N GLU A 214 55.89 -59.94 -30.43
CA GLU A 214 56.97 -60.94 -30.62
C GLU A 214 57.07 -62.18 -29.70
N THR A 215 56.82 -63.31 -30.38
CA THR A 215 57.51 -64.63 -30.47
C THR A 215 57.64 -65.61 -29.29
N SER A 216 57.02 -66.80 -29.50
CA SER A 216 57.51 -68.21 -29.48
C SER A 216 58.67 -68.64 -28.55
N PRO A 217 58.79 -69.92 -28.09
CA PRO A 217 58.44 -71.13 -28.86
C PRO A 217 57.91 -72.40 -28.11
N GLU A 218 57.38 -73.31 -28.94
CA GLU A 218 57.56 -74.79 -28.99
C GLU A 218 56.98 -75.82 -27.98
N LYS A 219 56.63 -76.97 -28.61
CA LYS A 219 56.35 -78.36 -28.16
C LYS A 219 54.90 -78.67 -27.76
N LEU A 220 54.23 -79.69 -28.30
CA LEU A 220 54.64 -80.92 -28.99
C LEU A 220 53.49 -81.40 -29.90
#